data_AF-A0A7S3HTW3-F1
#
_entry.id   AF-A0A7S3HTW3-F1
#
_cell.length_a   1.000
_cell.length_b   1.000
_cell.length_c   1.000
_cell.angle_alpha   90.00
_cell.angle_beta   90.00
_cell.angle_gamma   90.00
#
_symmetry.space_group_name_H-M   'P 1'
#
loop_
_entity.id
_entity.type
_entity.pdbx_description
1 polymer ?
#
loop_
_entity_poly.entity_id
_entity_poly.type
_entity_poly.pdbx_seq_one_letter_code
_entity_poly.pdbx_strand_id
1 'polypeptide(L)'
;ARGKLAVAPCFLPSFFAGPYWIIDYSEEEGYAIISGGAPTKRSAGGCSTGTGVNDSGFWIFTRQQKRDQALLDKARAIAAKKGFDLSMLNDVDQSECTEDSFQQAAFLM
;
A
#
# COMPACT_ATOMS: atom_id res chain seq x y z
N ALA A 1 17.52 -1.61 -4.94
CA ALA A 1 16.84 -0.77 -3.92
C ALA A 1 16.68 -1.61 -2.65
N ARG A 2 16.96 -1.05 -1.46
CA ARG A 2 16.62 -1.71 -0.19
C ARG A 2 15.11 -1.60 0.02
N GLY A 3 14.45 -2.62 0.59
CA GLY A 3 13.00 -2.60 0.87
C GLY A 3 12.08 -3.12 -0.24
N LYS A 4 12.60 -3.78 -1.29
CA LYS A 4 11.79 -4.50 -2.30
C LYS A 4 11.79 -6.01 -2.01
N LEU A 5 10.63 -6.64 -2.04
CA LEU A 5 10.45 -8.09 -1.96
C LEU A 5 9.50 -8.55 -3.09
N ALA A 6 9.72 -9.76 -3.63
CA ALA A 6 8.73 -10.42 -4.49
C ALA A 6 7.88 -11.35 -3.62
N VAL A 7 6.56 -11.18 -3.65
CA VAL A 7 5.62 -11.91 -2.79
C VAL A 7 4.62 -12.67 -3.64
N ALA A 8 4.35 -13.92 -3.25
CA ALA A 8 3.33 -14.79 -3.82
C ALA A 8 2.79 -15.75 -2.74
N PRO A 9 1.54 -16.24 -2.86
CA PRO A 9 1.07 -17.37 -2.08
C PRO A 9 1.95 -18.61 -2.27
N CYS A 10 2.10 -19.44 -1.23
CA CYS A 10 3.01 -20.60 -1.26
C CYS A 10 2.68 -21.63 -2.35
N PHE A 11 1.41 -21.76 -2.76
CA PHE A 11 1.00 -22.71 -3.80
C PHE A 11 1.28 -22.20 -5.23
N LEU A 12 1.55 -20.90 -5.39
CA LEU A 12 1.78 -20.29 -6.69
C LEU A 12 3.28 -20.34 -7.05
N PRO A 13 3.64 -20.73 -8.28
CA PRO A 13 5.02 -20.69 -8.73
C PRO A 13 5.65 -19.31 -8.53
N SER A 14 6.89 -19.26 -8.03
CA SER A 14 7.57 -18.01 -7.64
C SER A 14 7.77 -17.00 -8.76
N PHE A 15 7.74 -17.42 -10.03
CA PHE A 15 7.87 -16.51 -11.16
C PHE A 15 6.63 -15.61 -11.38
N PHE A 16 5.49 -15.93 -10.76
CA PHE A 16 4.31 -15.06 -10.72
C PHE A 16 4.34 -14.02 -9.59
N ALA A 17 5.37 -14.06 -8.74
CA ALA A 17 5.48 -13.16 -7.59
C ALA A 17 5.52 -11.69 -8.01
N GLY A 18 4.67 -10.90 -7.37
CA GLY A 18 4.57 -9.46 -7.56
C GLY A 18 5.52 -8.69 -6.65
N PRO A 19 5.96 -7.49 -7.06
CA PRO A 19 6.84 -6.69 -6.23
C PRO A 19 6.07 -5.93 -5.14
N TYR A 20 6.62 -5.91 -3.92
CA TYR A 20 6.19 -5.06 -2.81
C TYR A 20 7.38 -4.22 -2.33
N TRP A 21 7.20 -2.90 -2.29
CA TRP A 21 8.24 -1.93 -1.98
C TRP A 21 7.83 -1.16 -0.72
N ILE A 22 8.62 -1.28 0.34
CA ILE A 22 8.46 -0.48 1.55
C ILE A 22 9.09 0.89 1.31
N ILE A 23 8.26 1.92 1.22
CA ILE A 23 8.68 3.30 0.94
C ILE A 23 9.15 3.99 2.22
N ASP A 24 8.42 3.75 3.31
CA ASP A 24 8.71 4.23 4.66
C ASP A 24 7.89 3.40 5.67
N TYR A 25 8.38 3.24 6.90
CA TYR A 25 7.64 2.58 7.97
C TYR A 25 8.16 3.01 9.35
N SER A 26 7.30 2.92 10.36
CA SER A 26 7.67 3.09 11.76
C SER A 26 6.88 2.08 12.60
N GLU A 27 7.59 1.20 13.30
CA GLU A 27 6.95 0.26 14.24
C GLU A 27 6.46 0.99 15.49
N GLU A 28 7.20 1.99 15.96
CA GLU A 28 6.84 2.80 17.14
C GLU A 28 5.55 3.60 16.90
N GLU A 29 5.45 4.25 15.74
CA GLU A 29 4.27 5.03 15.38
C GLU A 29 3.17 4.17 14.73
N GLY A 30 3.51 2.94 14.32
CA GLY A 30 2.57 1.98 13.79
C GLY A 30 2.03 2.32 12.40
N TYR A 31 2.89 2.72 11.46
CA TYR A 31 2.51 2.91 10.05
C TYR A 31 3.48 2.26 9.05
N ALA A 32 2.98 1.97 7.85
CA ALA A 32 3.78 1.57 6.70
C ALA A 32 3.23 2.17 5.40
N ILE A 33 4.12 2.64 4.54
CA ILE A 33 3.81 3.12 3.18
C ILE A 33 4.37 2.11 2.20
N ILE A 34 3.49 1.50 1.41
CA ILE A 34 3.83 0.35 0.55
C ILE A 34 3.40 0.65 -0.89
N SER A 35 4.28 0.36 -1.83
CA SER A 35 4.00 0.43 -3.26
C SER A 35 4.09 -0.96 -3.88
N GLY A 36 3.11 -1.35 -4.69
CA GLY A 36 3.10 -2.65 -5.39
C GLY A 36 4.01 -2.69 -6.61
N GLY A 37 5.00 -1.79 -6.71
CA GLY A 37 5.87 -1.62 -7.86
C GLY A 37 6.54 -0.25 -7.88
N ALA A 38 7.37 0.00 -8.91
CA ALA A 38 7.91 1.33 -9.15
C ALA A 38 6.82 2.27 -9.70
N PRO A 39 6.66 3.50 -9.17
CA PRO A 39 5.67 4.44 -9.68
C PRO A 39 6.19 5.09 -10.98
N THR A 40 5.89 4.48 -12.13
CA THR A 40 6.42 4.90 -13.44
C THR A 40 5.44 5.76 -14.24
N LYS A 41 4.16 5.78 -13.87
CA LYS A 41 3.13 6.57 -14.55
C LYS A 41 3.12 7.99 -13.98
N ARG A 42 3.47 8.99 -14.79
CA ARG A 42 3.45 10.39 -14.37
C ARG A 42 2.05 10.99 -14.45
N SER A 43 1.76 11.88 -13.51
CA SER A 43 0.58 12.73 -13.46
C SER A 43 0.98 14.16 -13.04
N ALA A 44 0.00 15.06 -12.89
CA ALA A 44 0.25 16.39 -12.36
C ALA A 44 0.68 16.40 -10.88
N GLY A 45 0.25 15.41 -10.10
CA GLY A 45 0.50 15.30 -8.65
C GLY A 45 1.73 14.47 -8.27
N GLY A 46 2.39 13.82 -9.23
CA GLY A 46 3.55 12.97 -8.99
C GLY A 46 3.57 11.75 -9.91
N CYS A 47 3.97 10.61 -9.36
CA CYS A 47 3.95 9.34 -10.05
C CYS A 47 3.04 8.32 -9.36
N SER A 48 2.42 7.45 -10.14
CA SER A 48 1.61 6.33 -9.69
C SER A 48 2.10 5.01 -10.28
N THR A 49 1.68 3.91 -9.66
CA THR A 49 1.94 2.55 -10.12
C THR A 49 1.04 2.19 -11.30
N GLY A 50 1.24 0.97 -11.82
CA GLY A 50 0.41 0.35 -12.83
C GLY A 50 -1.03 0.08 -12.39
N THR A 51 -1.73 -0.66 -13.23
CA THR A 51 -3.10 -1.15 -13.02
C THR A 51 -3.09 -2.66 -13.20
N GLY A 52 -3.92 -3.40 -12.48
CA GLY A 52 -3.99 -4.87 -12.57
C GLY A 52 -3.65 -5.52 -11.24
N VAL A 53 -2.87 -6.61 -11.28
CA VAL A 53 -2.46 -7.38 -10.09
C VAL A 53 -1.03 -6.99 -9.67
N ASN A 54 -0.05 -7.19 -10.55
CA ASN A 54 1.36 -6.86 -10.30
C ASN A 54 1.71 -5.45 -10.77
N ASP A 55 2.80 -4.89 -10.20
CA ASP A 55 3.30 -3.54 -10.51
C ASP A 55 2.24 -2.44 -10.29
N SER A 56 1.27 -2.69 -9.42
CA SER A 56 0.07 -1.88 -9.25
C SER A 56 -0.27 -1.63 -7.79
N GLY A 57 -1.02 -0.56 -7.53
CA GLY A 57 -1.46 -0.17 -6.20
C GLY A 57 -0.42 0.55 -5.35
N PHE A 58 -0.93 1.30 -4.39
CA PHE A 58 -0.18 2.11 -3.44
C PHE A 58 -1.04 2.24 -2.17
N TRP A 59 -0.46 1.94 -1.02
CA TRP A 59 -1.20 1.80 0.24
C TRP A 59 -0.47 2.46 1.40
N ILE A 60 -1.27 3.00 2.31
CA ILE A 60 -0.83 3.44 3.63
C ILE A 60 -1.56 2.55 4.64
N PHE A 61 -0.80 1.79 5.43
CA PHE A 61 -1.33 0.97 6.50
C PHE A 61 -1.03 1.61 7.85
N THR A 62 -2.00 1.53 8.76
CA THR A 62 -1.84 1.86 10.18
C THR A 62 -2.09 0.62 11.02
N ARG A 63 -1.43 0.50 12.17
CA ARG A 63 -1.63 -0.61 13.11
C ARG A 63 -3.04 -0.61 13.71
N GLN A 64 -3.61 0.56 13.93
CA GLN A 64 -4.97 0.72 14.44
C GLN A 64 -5.98 0.75 13.28
N GLN A 65 -7.09 0.03 13.44
CA GLN A 65 -8.21 0.03 12.49
C GLN A 65 -8.88 1.40 12.43
N LYS A 66 -9.14 1.99 13.61
CA LYS A 66 -9.68 3.35 13.69
C LYS A 66 -8.61 4.34 13.21
N ARG A 67 -9.00 5.18 12.24
CA ARG A 67 -8.13 6.20 11.65
C ARG A 67 -7.61 7.17 12.71
N ASP A 68 -6.28 7.35 12.71
CA ASP A 68 -5.61 8.52 13.28
C ASP A 68 -5.28 9.48 12.13
N GLN A 69 -5.94 10.64 12.12
CA GLN A 69 -5.80 11.61 11.05
C GLN A 69 -4.40 12.23 11.01
N ALA A 70 -3.80 12.51 12.17
CA ALA A 70 -2.48 13.13 12.24
C ALA A 70 -1.39 12.17 11.71
N LEU A 71 -1.50 10.88 12.07
CA LEU A 71 -0.61 9.84 11.55
C LEU A 71 -0.77 9.66 10.03
N LEU A 72 -2.02 9.65 9.55
CA LEU A 72 -2.31 9.54 8.12
C LEU A 72 -1.76 10.73 7.32
N ASP A 73 -1.93 11.94 7.83
CA ASP A 73 -1.42 13.16 7.19
C ASP A 73 0.11 13.17 7.15
N LYS A 74 0.77 12.72 8.21
CA LYS A 74 2.22 12.51 8.23
C LYS A 74 2.66 11.51 7.15
N ALA A 75 2.01 10.35 7.07
CA ALA A 75 2.33 9.34 6.08
C ALA A 75 2.11 9.86 4.63
N ARG A 76 1.01 10.59 4.40
CA ARG A 76 0.73 11.27 3.12
C ARG A 76 1.82 12.28 2.76
N ALA A 77 2.27 13.10 3.72
CA ALA A 77 3.35 14.06 3.49
C ALA A 77 4.68 13.38 3.11
N ILE A 78 5.01 12.26 3.76
CA ILE A 78 6.19 11.44 3.42
C ILE A 78 6.06 10.91 1.99
N ALA A 79 4.91 10.32 1.63
CA ALA A 79 4.65 9.79 0.30
C ALA A 79 4.77 10.87 -0.80
N ALA A 80 4.15 12.04 -0.60
CA ALA A 80 4.24 13.16 -1.52
C ALA A 80 5.70 13.64 -1.70
N LYS A 81 6.47 13.73 -0.60
CA LYS A 81 7.90 14.07 -0.65
C LYS A 81 8.73 13.04 -1.41
N LYS A 82 8.29 11.78 -1.45
CA LYS A 82 8.90 10.70 -2.26
C LYS A 82 8.43 10.71 -3.72
N GLY A 83 7.54 11.63 -4.10
CA GLY A 83 7.06 11.83 -5.47
C GLY A 83 5.85 10.98 -5.85
N PHE A 84 5.15 10.39 -4.89
CA PHE A 84 3.90 9.67 -5.17
C PHE A 84 2.74 10.65 -5.36
N ASP A 85 1.91 10.39 -6.36
CA ASP A 85 0.65 11.11 -6.57
C ASP A 85 -0.43 10.60 -5.62
N LEU A 86 -0.85 11.48 -4.69
CA LEU A 86 -1.85 11.14 -3.68
C LEU A 86 -3.30 11.25 -4.18
N SER A 87 -3.55 11.88 -5.33
CA SER A 87 -4.91 11.99 -5.89
C SER A 87 -5.50 10.64 -6.32
N MET A 88 -4.64 9.62 -6.43
CA MET A 88 -5.02 8.25 -6.77
C MET A 88 -5.43 7.43 -5.53
N LEU A 89 -5.25 7.96 -4.32
CA LEU A 89 -5.64 7.28 -3.09
C LEU A 89 -7.15 7.37 -2.88
N ASN A 90 -7.76 6.22 -2.61
CA ASN A 90 -9.11 6.18 -2.08
C ASN A 90 -9.09 6.56 -0.60
N ASP A 91 -9.98 7.44 -0.17
CA ASP A 91 -10.17 7.71 1.25
C ASP A 91 -11.06 6.61 1.85
N VAL A 92 -10.48 5.75 2.68
CA VAL A 92 -11.17 4.57 3.23
C VAL A 92 -11.33 4.71 4.74
N ASP A 93 -12.57 4.75 5.23
CA ASP A 93 -12.87 4.63 6.66
C ASP A 93 -13.10 3.16 7.02
N GLN A 94 -12.39 2.69 8.04
CA GLN A 94 -12.44 1.31 8.54
C GLN A 94 -13.15 1.22 9.90
N SER A 95 -13.77 2.31 10.38
CA SER A 95 -14.39 2.37 11.71
C SER A 95 -15.54 1.39 11.94
N GLU A 96 -16.23 0.96 10.87
CA GLU A 96 -17.39 0.06 10.92
C GLU A 96 -17.11 -1.34 10.33
N CYS A 97 -15.85 -1.66 10.02
CA CYS A 97 -15.49 -2.97 9.49
C CYS A 97 -15.57 -4.04 10.59
N THR A 98 -16.40 -5.06 10.38
CA THR A 98 -16.49 -6.22 11.27
C THR A 98 -15.43 -7.26 10.91
N GLU A 99 -14.94 -8.01 11.89
CA GLU A 99 -13.92 -9.06 11.71
C GLU A 99 -14.34 -10.12 10.66
N ASP A 100 -15.64 -10.35 10.47
CA ASP A 100 -16.17 -11.28 9.46
C ASP A 100 -15.88 -10.85 8.00
N SER A 101 -15.46 -9.61 7.77
CA SER A 101 -15.10 -9.12 6.44
C SER A 101 -13.78 -9.70 5.90
N PHE A 102 -12.95 -10.32 6.75
CA PHE A 102 -11.72 -11.01 6.32
C PHE A 102 -11.96 -12.34 5.59
N GLN A 103 -13.16 -12.94 5.71
CA GLN A 103 -13.45 -14.22 5.07
C GLN A 103 -13.52 -14.14 3.54
N GLN A 104 -13.62 -12.95 2.96
CA GLN A 104 -13.75 -12.76 1.51
C GLN A 104 -12.40 -12.61 0.78
N ALA A 105 -11.33 -12.24 1.51
CA ALA A 105 -9.98 -12.16 0.94
C ALA A 105 -9.28 -13.53 0.86
N ALA A 106 -9.69 -14.49 1.71
CA ALA A 106 -9.12 -15.85 1.70
C ALA A 106 -9.62 -16.71 0.51
N PHE A 107 -10.67 -16.30 -0.20
CA PHE A 107 -11.27 -17.06 -1.30
C PHE A 107 -10.90 -16.53 -2.70
N LEU A 108 -10.10 -15.46 -2.78
CA LEU A 108 -9.62 -14.88 -4.05
C LEU A 108 -8.09 -14.81 -4.14
N MET A 109 -7.36 -15.55 -3.29
CA MET A 109 -5.94 -15.86 -3.52
C MET A 109 -5.78 -17.23 -4.14
#